data_AF-A0A965IJY7-F1
#
_entry.id   AF-A0A965IJY7-F1
#
_cell.length_a   1.000
_cell.length_b   1.000
_cell.length_c   1.000
_cell.angle_alpha   90.00
_cell.angle_beta   90.00
_cell.angle_gamma   90.00
#
_symmetry.space_group_name_H-M   'P 1'
#
loop_
_entity.id
_entity.type
_entity.pdbx_description
1 polymer ?
#
loop_
_entity_poly.entity_id
_entity_poly.type
_entity_poly.pdbx_seq_one_letter_code
_entity_poly.pdbx_strand_id
1 'polypeptide(L)'
;MRTTHLRGRGFAGGRAGRGGGRAGQGGGAGLDGDQHIGLTNAYFFRGLNYTRERPAVQGGFDITHSSGFYAGVWASNVDTDSIPNSNAEIDVYGGYARPIGPITADVGV
;
A
#
# COMPACT_ATOMS: atom_id res chain seq x y z
N MET A 1 -14.98 33.48 11.32
CA MET A 1 -13.86 32.57 11.63
C MET A 1 -13.55 31.74 10.39
N ARG A 2 -12.38 31.96 9.77
CA ARG A 2 -11.90 31.16 8.64
C ARG A 2 -11.02 30.04 9.20
N THR A 3 -11.40 28.79 8.98
CA THR A 3 -10.57 27.62 9.29
C THR A 3 -10.10 27.03 7.98
N THR A 4 -8.83 27.27 7.67
CA THR A 4 -8.06 26.64 6.59
C THR A 4 -7.97 25.14 6.86
N HIS A 5 -8.56 24.29 6.00
CA HIS A 5 -8.31 22.85 6.04
C HIS A 5 -7.25 22.48 4.99
N LEU A 6 -6.11 22.01 5.48
CA LEU A 6 -5.02 21.47 4.70
C LEU A 6 -5.49 20.20 3.98
N ARG A 7 -5.08 20.10 2.72
CA ARG A 7 -5.47 19.06 1.77
C ARG A 7 -5.14 17.67 2.32
N GLY A 8 -6.16 16.82 2.44
CA GLY A 8 -6.00 15.38 2.64
C GLY A 8 -5.25 14.80 1.43
N ARG A 9 -4.08 14.22 1.69
CA ARG A 9 -3.44 13.32 0.72
C ARG A 9 -4.28 12.06 0.70
N GLY A 10 -5.18 11.98 -0.28
CA GLY A 10 -5.74 10.70 -0.68
C GLY A 10 -4.59 9.73 -0.95
N PHE A 11 -4.74 8.51 -0.46
CA PHE A 11 -3.94 7.36 -0.88
C PHE A 11 -4.31 7.09 -2.35
N ALA A 12 -3.78 7.93 -3.23
CA ALA A 12 -3.82 7.79 -4.66
C ALA A 12 -2.56 7.02 -5.06
N GLY A 13 -2.74 6.00 -5.90
CA GLY A 13 -1.65 5.33 -6.60
C GLY A 13 -0.62 6.34 -7.09
N GLY A 14 0.60 6.16 -6.62
CA GLY A 14 1.59 7.22 -6.70
C GLY A 14 2.89 6.86 -5.98
N ARG A 15 3.46 5.70 -6.28
CA ARG A 15 4.92 5.53 -6.16
C ARG A 15 5.58 5.76 -7.53
N ALA A 16 5.19 6.83 -8.19
CA ALA A 16 6.07 7.49 -9.16
C ALA A 16 7.19 8.18 -8.38
N GLY A 17 8.41 7.68 -8.52
CA GLY A 17 9.63 8.43 -8.23
C GLY A 17 9.98 8.61 -6.75
N ARG A 18 10.41 7.54 -6.07
CA ARG A 18 11.41 7.71 -5.01
C ARG A 18 12.79 7.61 -5.66
N GLY A 19 13.23 8.73 -6.23
CA GLY A 19 14.64 8.95 -6.54
C GLY A 19 15.45 8.81 -5.25
N GLY A 20 16.19 7.72 -5.16
CA GLY A 20 17.03 7.39 -4.01
C GLY A 20 17.79 6.14 -4.37
N GLY A 21 18.96 6.32 -4.98
CA GLY A 21 19.84 5.22 -5.33
C GLY A 21 20.06 4.31 -4.13
N ARG A 22 19.65 3.06 -4.25
CA ARG A 22 20.23 1.96 -3.48
C ARG A 22 21.28 1.32 -4.37
N ALA A 23 22.51 1.75 -4.16
CA ALA A 23 23.70 1.10 -4.66
C ALA A 23 23.73 -0.35 -4.11
N GLY A 24 23.88 -1.31 -5.03
CA GLY A 24 24.50 -2.62 -4.85
C GLY A 24 24.04 -3.52 -3.70
N GLN A 25 23.29 -4.57 -4.04
CA GLN A 25 23.57 -5.92 -3.52
C GLN A 25 23.71 -6.89 -4.70
N GLY A 26 24.73 -7.73 -4.62
CA GLY A 26 25.42 -8.37 -5.74
C GLY A 26 24.71 -9.51 -6.46
N GLY A 27 25.40 -10.03 -7.48
CA GLY A 27 24.94 -11.03 -8.43
C GLY A 27 24.30 -12.27 -7.81
N GLY A 28 23.02 -12.43 -8.13
CA GLY A 28 22.11 -13.49 -7.71
C GLY A 28 20.70 -12.95 -7.92
N ALA A 29 19.74 -13.76 -8.34
CA ALA A 29 18.35 -13.33 -8.55
C ALA A 29 17.76 -12.85 -7.20
N GLY A 30 17.87 -11.56 -6.91
CA GLY A 30 17.63 -10.98 -5.59
C GLY A 30 16.14 -10.82 -5.31
N LEU A 31 15.72 -11.21 -4.10
CA LEU A 31 14.38 -11.00 -3.56
C LEU A 31 14.50 -10.09 -2.33
N ASP A 32 13.77 -8.97 -2.34
CA ASP A 32 13.65 -8.03 -1.23
C ASP A 32 12.25 -8.13 -0.62
N GLY A 33 12.16 -8.01 0.71
CA GLY A 33 10.89 -7.99 1.45
C GLY A 33 10.74 -6.73 2.31
N ASP A 34 9.53 -6.18 2.39
CA ASP A 34 9.19 -5.03 3.25
C ASP A 34 7.90 -5.30 4.04
N GLN A 35 7.83 -4.82 5.28
CA GLN A 35 6.77 -5.16 6.25
C GLN A 35 6.34 -3.92 7.01
N HIS A 36 5.04 -3.75 7.23
CA HIS A 36 4.54 -2.67 8.05
C HIS A 36 3.30 -3.08 8.87
N ILE A 37 3.15 -2.46 10.03
CA ILE A 37 2.00 -2.58 10.91
C ILE A 37 1.70 -1.21 11.54
N GLY A 38 0.43 -0.90 11.75
CA GLY A 38 -0.04 0.36 12.31
C GLY A 38 -1.36 0.22 13.03
N LEU A 39 -1.62 1.18 13.91
CA LEU A 39 -2.87 1.35 14.64
C LEU A 39 -3.43 2.74 14.32
N THR A 40 -4.71 2.80 13.96
CA THR A 40 -5.45 4.04 13.74
C THR A 40 -6.75 4.05 14.52
N ASN A 41 -7.33 5.23 14.76
CA ASN A 41 -8.62 5.39 15.44
C ASN A 41 -9.81 4.97 14.56
N ALA A 42 -9.66 5.02 13.24
CA ALA A 42 -10.69 4.62 12.28
C ALA A 42 -10.07 4.24 10.94
N TYR A 43 -10.71 3.31 10.23
CA TYR A 43 -10.34 2.97 8.86
C TYR A 43 -11.39 3.47 7.87
N PHE A 44 -10.95 4.25 6.89
CA PHE A 44 -11.78 4.76 5.81
C PHE A 44 -11.31 4.20 4.48
N PHE A 45 -12.24 3.63 3.73
CA PHE A 45 -11.99 3.18 2.37
C PHE A 45 -12.96 3.85 1.41
N ARG A 46 -12.42 4.49 0.37
CA ARG A 46 -13.19 5.24 -0.64
C ARG A 46 -14.22 6.22 -0.04
N GLY A 47 -13.91 6.81 1.11
CA GLY A 47 -14.77 7.76 1.82
C GLY A 47 -15.80 7.14 2.78
N LEU A 48 -15.88 5.81 2.85
CA LEU A 48 -16.75 5.08 3.78
C LEU A 48 -15.96 4.60 4.99
N ASN A 49 -16.55 4.72 6.17
CA ASN A 49 -15.93 4.28 7.42
C ASN A 49 -16.14 2.77 7.61
N TYR A 50 -15.08 2.01 7.40
CA TYR A 50 -15.11 0.55 7.40
C TYR A 50 -15.03 -0.04 8.80
N THR A 51 -14.62 0.71 9.83
CA THR A 51 -14.61 0.26 11.24
C THR A 51 -15.68 0.92 12.12
N ARG A 52 -16.44 1.88 11.58
CA ARG A 52 -17.40 2.73 12.30
C ARG A 52 -16.78 3.44 13.50
N GLU A 53 -15.67 4.12 13.25
CA GLU A 53 -14.95 4.93 14.26
C GLU A 53 -14.31 4.11 15.40
N ARG A 54 -14.28 2.77 15.25
CA ARG A 54 -13.50 1.91 16.13
C ARG A 54 -12.06 1.79 15.64
N PRO A 55 -11.10 1.55 16.56
CA PRO A 55 -9.71 1.34 16.22
C PRO A 55 -9.53 0.27 15.14
N ALA A 56 -8.57 0.52 14.25
CA ALA A 56 -8.19 -0.40 13.20
C ALA A 56 -6.70 -0.73 13.30
N VAL A 57 -6.39 -2.03 13.30
CA VAL A 57 -5.06 -2.56 13.06
C VAL A 57 -4.91 -2.74 11.56
N GLN A 58 -3.81 -2.25 11.01
CA GLN A 58 -3.51 -2.29 9.58
C GLN A 58 -2.09 -2.77 9.38
N GLY A 59 -1.84 -3.50 8.31
CA GLY A 59 -0.49 -3.91 7.98
C GLY A 59 -0.41 -4.65 6.66
N GLY A 60 0.81 -4.92 6.24
CA GLY A 60 1.06 -5.58 4.98
C GLY A 60 2.48 -6.09 4.84
N PHE A 61 2.66 -6.87 3.79
CA PHE A 61 3.92 -7.44 3.38
C PHE A 61 4.09 -7.30 1.87
N ASP A 62 5.28 -6.88 1.46
CA ASP A 62 5.68 -6.71 0.07
C ASP A 62 6.88 -7.59 -0.24
N ILE A 63 6.90 -8.17 -1.44
CA ILE A 63 8.08 -8.80 -2.03
C ILE A 63 8.38 -8.17 -3.39
N THR A 64 9.67 -7.95 -3.67
CA THR A 64 10.15 -7.45 -4.95
C THR A 64 11.33 -8.30 -5.42
N HIS A 65 11.26 -8.76 -6.66
CA HIS A 65 12.35 -9.48 -7.30
C HIS A 65 13.15 -8.53 -8.21
N SER A 66 14.46 -8.76 -8.27
CA SER A 66 15.41 -8.03 -9.11
C SER A 66 15.05 -7.99 -10.60
N SER A 67 14.20 -8.90 -11.10
CA SER A 67 13.69 -8.86 -12.47
C SER A 67 12.70 -7.71 -12.73
N GLY A 68 12.13 -7.13 -11.67
CA GLY A 68 11.04 -6.15 -11.72
C GLY A 68 9.66 -6.69 -11.27
N PHE A 69 9.54 -8.00 -11.00
CA PHE A 69 8.28 -8.56 -10.46
C PHE A 69 8.10 -8.15 -9.01
N TYR A 70 6.87 -7.82 -8.62
CA TYR A 70 6.50 -7.57 -7.24
C TYR A 70 5.13 -8.15 -6.91
N ALA A 71 4.92 -8.45 -5.63
CA ALA A 71 3.63 -8.86 -5.08
C ALA A 71 3.52 -8.38 -3.64
N GLY A 72 2.31 -8.16 -3.16
CA GLY A 72 2.07 -7.77 -1.78
C GLY A 72 0.67 -8.09 -1.31
N VAL A 73 0.52 -8.01 0.00
CA VAL A 73 -0.76 -8.15 0.69
C VAL A 73 -0.89 -7.03 1.71
N TRP A 74 -2.08 -6.46 1.80
CA TRP A 74 -2.48 -5.54 2.85
C TRP A 74 -3.72 -6.08 3.54
N ALA A 75 -3.86 -5.83 4.84
CA ALA A 75 -5.04 -6.20 5.58
C ALA A 75 -5.39 -5.21 6.69
N SER A 76 -6.68 -5.14 7.02
CA SER A 76 -7.19 -4.46 8.21
C SER A 76 -8.43 -5.15 8.76
N ASN A 77 -8.71 -4.96 10.05
CA ASN A 77 -10.04 -5.27 10.55
C ASN A 77 -11.08 -4.30 9.98
N VAL A 78 -12.26 -4.83 9.69
CA VAL A 78 -13.46 -4.05 9.35
C VAL A 78 -14.57 -4.40 10.32
N ASP A 79 -15.65 -3.66 10.25
CA ASP A 79 -16.85 -3.95 11.00
C ASP A 79 -17.92 -4.66 10.15
N THR A 80 -18.61 -5.61 10.77
CA THR A 80 -19.66 -6.42 10.14
C THR A 80 -20.87 -5.62 9.69
N ASP A 81 -21.13 -4.44 10.28
CA ASP A 81 -22.23 -3.56 9.83
C ASP A 81 -21.80 -2.66 8.67
N SER A 82 -20.49 -2.44 8.47
CA SER A 82 -19.95 -1.71 7.32
C SER A 82 -19.75 -2.64 6.12
N ILE A 83 -19.27 -3.86 6.36
CA ILE A 83 -19.10 -4.91 5.36
C ILE A 83 -19.85 -6.16 5.86
N PRO A 84 -21.04 -6.48 5.33
CA PRO A 84 -21.87 -7.56 5.83
C PRO A 84 -21.10 -8.88 5.96
N ASN A 85 -21.13 -9.46 7.15
CA ASN A 85 -20.45 -10.72 7.50
C ASN A 85 -18.92 -10.72 7.34
N SER A 86 -18.27 -9.55 7.35
CA SER A 86 -16.80 -9.47 7.35
C SER A 86 -16.26 -8.81 8.62
N ASN A 87 -15.12 -9.34 9.09
CA ASN A 87 -14.33 -8.77 10.18
C ASN A 87 -12.94 -8.31 9.72
N ALA A 88 -12.59 -8.56 8.45
CA ALA A 88 -11.34 -8.11 7.85
C ALA A 88 -11.50 -7.75 6.36
N GLU A 89 -10.70 -6.80 5.90
CA GLU A 89 -10.44 -6.56 4.48
C GLU A 89 -9.02 -7.01 4.18
N ILE A 90 -8.85 -7.71 3.06
CA ILE A 90 -7.56 -8.18 2.57
C ILE A 90 -7.46 -7.78 1.11
N ASP A 91 -6.42 -7.02 0.78
CA ASP A 91 -6.07 -6.65 -0.57
C ASP A 91 -4.79 -7.38 -0.97
N VAL A 92 -4.82 -8.02 -2.13
CA VAL A 92 -3.64 -8.65 -2.74
C VAL A 92 -3.35 -7.92 -4.03
N TYR A 93 -2.10 -7.56 -4.23
CA TYR A 93 -1.65 -6.86 -5.43
C TYR A 93 -0.38 -7.46 -5.96
N GLY A 94 -0.09 -7.15 -7.21
CA GLY A 94 1.15 -7.55 -7.85
C GLY A 94 1.28 -6.99 -9.24
N GLY A 95 2.51 -7.00 -9.73
CA GLY A 95 2.81 -6.40 -11.01
C GLY A 95 4.26 -6.57 -11.43
N TYR A 96 4.59 -5.82 -12.48
CA TYR A 96 5.90 -5.79 -13.08
C TYR A 96 6.29 -4.35 -13.39
N ALA A 97 7.41 -3.92 -12.82
CA ALA A 97 7.99 -2.60 -13.04
C ALA A 97 9.34 -2.71 -13.74
N ARG A 98 9.56 -1.92 -14.78
CA ARG A 98 10.82 -1.90 -15.53
C ARG A 98 11.25 -0.48 -15.91
N PRO A 99 12.53 -0.12 -15.69
CA PRO A 99 13.09 1.11 -16.23
C PRO A 99 13.14 1.09 -17.77
N ILE A 100 12.67 2.17 -18.39
CA ILE A 100 12.76 2.44 -19.83
C ILE A 100 13.36 3.84 -19.99
N GLY A 101 14.68 3.91 -20.10
CA GLY A 101 15.41 5.19 -20.07
C GLY A 101 15.23 5.90 -18.73
N PRO A 102 14.78 7.18 -18.69
CA PRO A 102 14.63 7.94 -17.45
C PRO A 102 13.30 7.68 -16.71
N ILE A 103 12.40 6.88 -17.27
CA ILE A 103 11.09 6.56 -16.68
C ILE A 103 10.99 5.09 -16.29
N THR A 104 10.09 4.76 -15.37
CA THR A 104 9.72 3.37 -15.04
C THR A 104 8.33 3.11 -15.59
N ALA A 105 8.19 2.08 -16.43
CA ALA A 105 6.90 1.55 -16.83
C ALA A 105 6.46 0.50 -15.80
N ASP A 106 5.19 0.52 -15.39
CA ASP A 106 4.62 -0.37 -14.39
C ASP A 106 3.24 -0.86 -14.86
N VAL A 107 2.97 -2.14 -14.68
CA VAL A 107 1.65 -2.76 -14.86
C VAL A 107 1.36 -3.70 -13.70
N GLY A 108 0.17 -3.59 -13.13
CA GLY A 108 -0.24 -4.39 -11.99
C GLY A 108 -1.74 -4.26 -11.68
N VAL A 109 -2.17 -5.03 -10.68
CA VAL A 109 -3.50 -5.01 -10.08
C VAL A 109 -3.39 -4.81 -8.59
#